data_AF-A0A448MTZ2-F1
#
_entry.id   AF-A0A448MTZ2-F1
#
_cell.length_a   1.000
_cell.length_b   1.000
_cell.length_c   1.000
_cell.angle_alpha   90.00
_cell.angle_beta   90.00
_cell.angle_gamma   90.00
#
_symmetry.space_group_name_H-M   'P 1'
#
loop_
_entity.id
_entity.type
_entity.pdbx_description
1 polymer ?
#
loop_
_entity_poly.entity_id
_entity_poly.type
_entity_poly.pdbx_seq_one_letter_code
_entity_poly.pdbx_strand_id
1 'polypeptide(L)'
;MSEMTPREIVSELDQHIIGQADAKRAVAIALRNRWRRMQLQEPLRHEVTPKNILMIGPTGVGKTEIARRLAKLANAPFIKVEATKFTEVGYVGKEVDSIIRDLTDSAMKLVRQQEIAKIEQRRKMRQKNVFWIRCYHRQKISGEK
;
A
#
# COMPACT_ATOMS: atom_id res chain seq x y z
N MET A 1 3.26 3.04 -8.86
CA MET A 1 2.13 2.18 -8.44
C MET A 1 2.22 0.92 -9.25
N SER A 2 2.10 -0.24 -8.61
CA SER A 2 2.30 -1.53 -9.26
C SER A 2 1.37 -1.68 -10.46
N GLU A 3 1.94 -2.03 -11.61
CA GLU A 3 1.23 -2.19 -12.89
C GLU A 3 0.36 -3.44 -12.94
N MET A 4 0.00 -3.98 -11.78
CA MET A 4 -0.71 -5.24 -11.67
C MET A 4 -2.04 -5.17 -12.42
N THR A 5 -2.28 -6.21 -13.19
CA THR A 5 -3.55 -6.46 -13.86
C THR A 5 -4.60 -6.84 -12.82
N PRO A 6 -5.90 -6.64 -13.13
CA PRO A 6 -6.96 -7.08 -12.22
C PRO A 6 -6.87 -8.57 -11.84
N ARG A 7 -6.39 -9.43 -12.74
CA ARG A 7 -6.22 -10.87 -12.48
C ARG A 7 -5.13 -11.13 -11.43
N GLU A 8 -3.99 -10.45 -11.53
CA GLU A 8 -2.90 -10.56 -10.55
C GLU A 8 -3.33 -10.04 -9.17
N ILE A 9 -4.09 -8.94 -9.13
CA ILE A 9 -4.62 -8.41 -7.86
C ILE A 9 -5.56 -9.43 -7.21
N VAL A 10 -6.45 -10.06 -7.98
CA VAL A 10 -7.35 -11.10 -7.47
C VAL A 10 -6.55 -12.31 -6.97
N SER A 11 -5.57 -12.78 -7.75
CA SER A 11 -4.73 -13.92 -7.37
C SER A 11 -3.97 -13.69 -6.06
N GLU A 12 -3.53 -12.46 -5.81
CA GLU A 12 -2.84 -12.10 -4.57
C GLU A 12 -3.82 -11.99 -3.37
N LEU A 13 -5.05 -11.54 -3.62
CA LEU A 13 -6.12 -11.57 -2.63
C LEU A 13 -6.58 -13.01 -2.33
N ASP A 14 -6.52 -13.92 -3.31
CA ASP A 14 -6.88 -15.33 -3.14
C ASP A 14 -5.96 -16.08 -2.17
N GLN A 15 -4.70 -15.65 -2.03
CA GLN A 15 -3.77 -16.24 -1.05
C GLN A 15 -4.19 -16.00 0.41
N HIS A 16 -5.07 -15.03 0.66
CA HIS A 16 -5.42 -14.58 2.01
C HIS A 16 -6.91 -14.64 2.33
N ILE A 17 -7.77 -14.52 1.30
CA ILE A 17 -9.22 -14.55 1.44
C ILE A 17 -9.74 -15.72 0.62
N ILE A 18 -10.57 -16.58 1.21
CA ILE A 18 -11.20 -17.70 0.50
C ILE A 18 -12.60 -17.26 0.03
N GLY A 19 -12.96 -17.56 -1.22
CA GLY A 19 -14.24 -17.18 -1.81
C GLY A 19 -14.36 -15.68 -2.12
N GLN A 20 -15.57 -15.11 -2.02
CA GLN A 20 -15.84 -13.67 -2.22
C GLN A 20 -15.34 -13.09 -3.56
N ALA A 21 -15.54 -13.84 -4.66
CA ALA A 21 -15.01 -13.50 -5.98
C ALA A 21 -15.47 -12.12 -6.47
N ASP A 22 -16.74 -11.76 -6.26
CA ASP A 22 -17.29 -10.47 -6.70
C ASP A 22 -16.65 -9.30 -5.96
N ALA A 23 -16.44 -9.42 -4.65
CA ALA A 23 -15.80 -8.40 -3.84
C ALA A 23 -14.33 -8.20 -4.28
N LYS A 24 -13.59 -9.29 -4.51
CA LYS A 24 -12.21 -9.25 -5.02
C LYS A 24 -12.12 -8.60 -6.40
N ARG A 25 -13.04 -8.93 -7.30
CA ARG A 25 -13.11 -8.36 -8.64
C ARG A 25 -13.41 -6.86 -8.59
N ALA A 26 -14.37 -6.44 -7.76
CA ALA A 26 -14.73 -5.04 -7.59
C ALA A 26 -13.53 -4.19 -7.10
N VAL A 27 -12.82 -4.66 -6.06
CA VAL A 27 -11.65 -3.93 -5.55
C VAL A 27 -10.48 -3.92 -6.53
N ALA A 28 -10.26 -5.02 -7.26
CA ALA A 28 -9.21 -5.10 -8.28
C ALA A 28 -9.45 -4.10 -9.42
N ILE A 29 -10.70 -3.96 -9.86
CA ILE A 29 -11.10 -2.97 -10.87
C ILE A 29 -10.90 -1.55 -10.35
N ALA A 30 -11.32 -1.25 -9.11
CA ALA A 30 -11.15 0.08 -8.53
C ALA A 30 -9.66 0.47 -8.44
N LEU A 31 -8.79 -0.45 -7.99
CA LEU A 31 -7.35 -0.22 -7.94
C LEU A 31 -6.76 -0.01 -9.34
N ARG A 32 -7.16 -0.83 -10.33
CA ARG A 32 -6.69 -0.68 -11.72
C ARG A 32 -7.16 0.63 -12.34
N ASN A 33 -8.38 1.07 -12.05
CA ASN A 33 -8.91 2.35 -12.53
C ASN A 33 -8.12 3.53 -11.99
N ARG A 34 -7.61 3.44 -10.76
CA ARG A 34 -6.69 4.46 -10.22
C ARG A 34 -5.40 4.56 -11.05
N TRP A 35 -4.81 3.43 -11.44
CA TRP A 35 -3.64 3.42 -12.34
C TRP A 35 -3.99 4.00 -13.71
N ARG A 36 -5.12 3.58 -14.30
CA ARG A 36 -5.59 4.11 -15.60
C ARG A 36 -5.77 5.63 -15.58
N ARG A 37 -6.34 6.17 -14.51
CA ARG A 37 -6.50 7.61 -14.35
C ARG A 37 -5.17 8.35 -14.38
N MET A 38 -4.11 7.80 -13.77
CA MET A 38 -2.79 8.42 -13.80
C MET A 38 -2.20 8.51 -15.22
N GLN A 39 -2.62 7.62 -16.13
CA GLN A 39 -2.17 7.61 -17.53
C GLN A 39 -2.92 8.61 -18.42
N LEU A 40 -4.02 9.20 -17.96
CA LEU A 40 -4.77 10.20 -18.71
C LEU A 40 -4.02 11.55 -18.74
N GLN A 41 -4.18 12.30 -19.83
CA GLN A 41 -3.68 13.68 -19.95
C GLN A 41 -4.66 14.68 -19.30
N GLU A 42 -4.16 15.87 -18.98
CA GLU A 42 -5.02 16.98 -18.56
C GLU A 42 -5.84 17.50 -19.75
N PRO A 43 -7.10 17.95 -19.55
CA PRO A 43 -7.82 18.13 -18.28
C PRO A 43 -8.58 16.88 -17.78
N LEU A 44 -8.67 15.85 -18.62
CA LEU A 44 -9.52 14.67 -18.39
C LEU A 44 -9.14 13.90 -17.11
N ARG A 45 -7.88 13.97 -16.68
CA ARG A 45 -7.42 13.32 -15.45
C ARG A 45 -8.18 13.81 -14.20
N HIS A 46 -8.46 15.11 -14.11
CA HIS A 46 -9.17 15.70 -12.97
C HIS A 46 -10.67 15.39 -12.97
N GLU A 47 -11.27 15.19 -14.14
CA GLU A 47 -12.69 14.86 -14.28
C GLU A 47 -13.01 13.44 -13.80
N VAL A 48 -12.04 12.52 -13.86
CA VAL A 48 -12.24 11.12 -13.44
C VAL A 48 -12.15 10.97 -11.92
N THR A 49 -13.31 10.83 -11.29
CA THR A 49 -13.42 10.60 -9.84
C THR A 49 -13.18 9.13 -9.45
N PRO A 50 -12.65 8.87 -8.23
CA PRO A 50 -12.52 7.50 -7.73
C PRO A 50 -13.88 6.80 -7.57
N LYS A 51 -13.93 5.50 -7.89
CA LYS A 51 -15.11 4.67 -7.64
C LYS A 51 -15.09 4.14 -6.20
N ASN A 52 -15.91 4.73 -5.34
CA ASN A 52 -16.10 4.25 -3.97
C ASN A 52 -16.84 2.90 -3.97
N ILE A 53 -16.55 2.06 -2.97
CA ILE A 53 -17.09 0.69 -2.88
C ILE A 53 -17.88 0.54 -1.59
N LEU A 54 -19.10 0.02 -1.70
CA LEU A 54 -19.91 -0.45 -0.58
C LEU A 54 -19.89 -1.99 -0.57
N MET A 55 -19.37 -2.60 0.49
CA MET A 55 -19.37 -4.05 0.67
C MET A 55 -20.51 -4.47 1.60
N ILE A 56 -21.44 -5.27 1.09
CA ILE A 56 -22.58 -5.80 1.85
C ILE A 56 -22.35 -7.29 2.13
N GLY A 57 -22.57 -7.72 3.37
CA GLY A 57 -22.46 -9.13 3.76
C GLY A 57 -22.45 -9.30 5.29
N PRO A 58 -22.49 -10.55 5.80
CA PRO A 58 -22.51 -10.81 7.24
C PRO A 58 -21.17 -10.47 7.91
N THR A 59 -21.16 -10.32 9.24
CA THR A 59 -19.93 -10.10 10.01
C THR A 59 -18.99 -11.30 9.86
N GLY A 60 -17.67 -11.08 9.93
CA GLY A 60 -16.68 -12.16 9.88
C GLY A 60 -16.31 -12.70 8.48
N VAL A 61 -17.03 -12.39 7.40
CA VAL A 61 -16.75 -12.93 6.05
C VAL A 61 -15.53 -12.35 5.31
N GLY A 62 -14.74 -11.49 5.97
CA GLY A 62 -13.51 -10.93 5.38
C GLY A 62 -13.63 -9.58 4.69
N LYS A 63 -14.75 -8.85 4.79
CA LYS A 63 -14.91 -7.48 4.23
C LYS A 63 -13.73 -6.55 4.59
N THR A 64 -13.40 -6.48 5.88
CA THR A 64 -12.30 -5.66 6.39
C THR A 64 -10.94 -6.18 5.94
N GLU A 65 -10.78 -7.49 5.80
CA GLU A 65 -9.52 -8.12 5.39
C GLU A 65 -9.21 -7.85 3.92
N ILE A 66 -10.23 -7.88 3.04
CA ILE A 66 -10.09 -7.49 1.63
C ILE A 66 -9.52 -6.06 1.54
N ALA A 67 -10.10 -5.09 2.26
CA ALA A 67 -9.64 -3.71 2.24
C ALA A 67 -8.21 -3.56 2.81
N ARG A 68 -7.92 -4.23 3.93
CA ARG A 68 -6.59 -4.23 4.56
C ARG A 68 -5.52 -4.81 3.62
N ARG A 69 -5.81 -5.95 2.97
CA ARG A 69 -4.89 -6.60 2.04
C ARG A 69 -4.68 -5.74 0.79
N LEU A 70 -5.75 -5.21 0.22
CA LEU A 70 -5.66 -4.29 -0.92
C LEU A 70 -4.72 -3.11 -0.63
N ALA A 71 -4.81 -2.51 0.55
CA ALA A 71 -3.93 -1.40 0.93
C ALA A 71 -2.46 -1.82 1.06
N LYS A 72 -2.19 -3.01 1.63
CA LYS A 72 -0.83 -3.58 1.67
C LYS A 72 -0.26 -3.80 0.27
N LEU A 73 -1.06 -4.36 -0.65
CA LEU A 73 -0.66 -4.62 -2.03
C LEU A 73 -0.39 -3.34 -2.82
N ALA A 74 -1.24 -2.33 -2.62
CA ALA A 74 -1.06 -1.02 -3.22
C ALA A 74 0.05 -0.19 -2.54
N ASN A 75 0.64 -0.69 -1.45
CA ASN A 75 1.56 0.03 -0.57
C ASN A 75 1.02 1.43 -0.23
N ALA A 76 -0.24 1.46 0.20
CA ALA A 76 -1.01 2.67 0.44
C ALA A 76 -1.33 2.83 1.94
N PRO A 77 -1.44 4.08 2.44
CA PRO A 77 -1.91 4.32 3.80
C PRO A 77 -3.33 3.81 3.98
N PHE A 78 -3.61 3.22 5.14
CA PHE A 78 -4.90 2.58 5.45
C PHE A 78 -5.33 2.89 6.87
N ILE A 79 -6.62 3.18 7.03
CA ILE A 79 -7.26 3.40 8.32
C ILE A 79 -8.59 2.64 8.37
N LYS A 80 -8.89 2.03 9.52
CA LYS A 80 -10.20 1.46 9.83
C LYS A 80 -10.91 2.43 10.78
N VAL A 81 -12.09 2.91 10.38
CA VAL A 81 -12.92 3.82 11.16
C VAL A 81 -14.30 3.20 11.36
N GLU A 82 -14.90 3.40 12.54
CA GLU A 82 -16.26 2.99 12.85
C GLU A 82 -17.17 4.21 12.80
N ALA A 83 -18.23 4.15 11.99
CA ALA A 83 -19.11 5.28 11.73
C ALA A 83 -19.91 5.75 12.96
N THR A 84 -20.24 4.83 13.87
CA THR A 84 -21.01 5.12 15.09
C THR A 84 -20.29 6.10 16.03
N LYS A 85 -18.95 6.16 15.97
CA LYS A 85 -18.12 7.07 16.76
C LYS A 85 -18.35 8.56 16.44
N PHE A 86 -18.98 8.87 15.32
CA PHE A 86 -19.26 10.24 14.89
C PHE A 86 -20.72 10.64 15.11
N THR A 87 -21.58 9.69 15.49
CA THR A 87 -23.02 9.91 15.71
C THR A 87 -23.43 9.87 17.17
N GLU A 88 -22.61 9.29 18.06
CA GLU A 88 -22.90 9.23 19.49
C GLU A 88 -22.64 10.57 20.19
N VAL A 89 -23.74 11.33 20.34
CA VAL A 89 -24.08 12.31 21.39
C VAL A 89 -23.02 13.37 21.72
N GLY A 90 -23.39 14.63 21.42
CA GLY A 90 -22.54 15.79 21.65
C GLY A 90 -21.95 15.89 23.06
N TYR A 91 -20.62 15.79 23.12
CA TYR A 91 -19.77 16.60 23.99
C TYR A 91 -18.33 16.44 23.46
N VAL A 92 -17.82 17.46 22.75
CA VAL A 92 -16.41 17.51 22.28
C VAL A 92 -15.93 16.21 21.59
N GLY A 93 -16.77 15.62 20.73
CA GLY A 93 -16.47 14.39 20.02
C GLY A 93 -15.40 14.56 18.94
N LYS A 94 -14.80 13.46 18.49
CA LYS A 94 -13.86 13.45 17.35
C LYS A 94 -14.57 13.91 16.07
N GLU A 95 -14.10 15.00 15.48
CA GLU A 95 -14.60 15.52 14.20
C GLU A 95 -14.31 14.56 13.04
N VAL A 96 -15.10 14.62 11.97
CA VAL A 96 -14.86 13.84 10.74
C VAL A 96 -13.46 14.09 10.16
N ASP A 97 -12.92 15.30 10.36
CA ASP A 97 -11.56 15.69 9.97
C ASP A 97 -10.47 14.87 10.66
N SER A 98 -10.77 14.25 11.81
CA SER A 98 -9.84 13.32 12.47
C SER A 98 -9.53 12.11 11.59
N ILE A 99 -10.45 11.68 10.72
CA ILE A 99 -10.22 10.56 9.79
C ILE A 99 -9.07 10.89 8.83
N ILE A 100 -9.04 12.11 8.31
CA ILE A 100 -8.01 12.56 7.38
C ILE A 100 -6.68 12.79 8.12
N ARG A 101 -6.71 13.32 9.34
CA ARG A 101 -5.51 13.45 10.20
C ARG A 101 -4.86 12.10 10.47
N ASP A 102 -5.63 11.13 10.95
CA ASP A 102 -5.13 9.79 11.25
C ASP A 102 -4.62 9.05 9.99
N LEU A 103 -5.26 9.26 8.83
CA LEU A 103 -4.80 8.73 7.55
C LEU A 103 -3.46 9.36 7.13
N THR A 104 -3.31 10.67 7.33
CA THR A 104 -2.09 11.43 7.01
C THR A 104 -0.94 10.98 7.91
N ASP A 105 -1.17 10.80 9.20
CA ASP A 105 -0.16 10.27 10.12
C ASP A 105 0.29 8.85 9.73
N SER A 106 -0.66 8.02 9.31
CA SER A 106 -0.37 6.68 8.79
C SER A 106 0.47 6.74 7.51
N ALA A 107 0.20 7.70 6.62
CA ALA A 107 0.99 7.93 5.41
C ALA A 107 2.42 8.40 5.74
N MET A 108 2.58 9.35 6.67
CA MET A 108 3.89 9.83 7.11
C MET A 108 4.73 8.71 7.72
N LYS A 109 4.10 7.87 8.55
CA LYS A 109 4.76 6.68 9.12
C LYS A 109 5.22 5.72 8.02
N LEU A 110 4.37 5.47 7.02
CA LEU A 110 4.69 4.60 5.89
C LEU A 110 5.91 5.12 5.10
N VAL A 111 5.90 6.40 4.71
CA VAL A 111 7.01 7.02 3.97
C VAL A 111 8.30 7.00 4.78
N ARG A 112 8.23 7.33 6.08
CA ARG A 112 9.40 7.29 6.98
C ARG A 112 10.02 5.89 7.05
N GLN A 113 9.20 4.85 7.19
CA GLN A 113 9.69 3.46 7.22
C GLN A 113 10.34 3.05 5.90
N GLN A 114 9.75 3.44 4.77
CA GLN A 114 10.32 3.17 3.44
C GLN A 114 11.69 3.85 3.28
N GLU A 115 11.82 5.09 3.72
CA GLU A 115 13.07 5.84 3.57
C GLU A 115 14.19 5.29 4.46
N ILE A 116 13.86 4.92 5.71
CA ILE A 116 14.81 4.23 6.60
C ILE A 116 15.31 2.93 5.96
N ALA A 117 14.39 2.11 5.42
CA ALA A 117 14.74 0.86 4.76
C ALA A 117 15.66 1.08 3.53
N LYS A 118 15.41 2.11 2.71
CA LYS A 118 16.29 2.47 1.59
C LYS A 118 17.69 2.86 2.05
N ILE A 119 17.79 3.67 3.11
CA ILE A 119 19.09 4.10 3.66
C ILE A 119 19.86 2.89 4.19
N GLU A 120 19.20 1.98 4.91
CA GLU A 120 19.83 0.75 5.40
C GLU A 120 20.32 -0.16 4.28
N GLN A 121 19.52 -0.33 3.21
CA GLN A 121 19.94 -1.08 2.03
C GLN A 121 21.17 -0.44 1.38
N ARG A 122 21.18 0.90 1.22
CA ARG A 122 22.32 1.63 0.67
C ARG A 122 23.56 1.49 1.54
N ARG A 123 23.42 1.53 2.86
CA ARG A 123 24.51 1.30 3.83
C ARG A 123 25.10 -0.11 3.69
N LYS A 124 24.25 -1.14 3.65
CA LYS A 124 24.66 -2.55 3.46
C LYS A 124 25.40 -2.75 2.13
N MET A 125 24.88 -2.19 1.04
CA MET A 125 25.51 -2.28 -0.28
C MET A 125 26.88 -1.58 -0.30
N ARG A 126 26.97 -0.39 0.30
CA ARG A 126 28.22 0.37 0.39
C ARG A 126 29.26 -0.35 1.25
N GLN A 127 28.84 -0.99 2.35
CA GLN A 127 29.73 -1.81 3.18
C GLN A 127 30.23 -3.06 2.44
N LYS A 128 29.36 -3.74 1.68
CA LYS A 128 29.75 -4.85 0.79
C LYS A 128 30.74 -4.40 -0.28
N ASN A 129 30.53 -3.23 -0.91
CA ASN A 129 31.46 -2.71 -1.92
C ASN A 129 32.84 -2.39 -1.34
N VAL A 130 32.90 -1.75 -0.17
CA VAL A 130 34.18 -1.47 0.51
C VAL A 130 34.90 -2.77 0.89
N PHE A 131 34.15 -3.76 1.40
CA PHE A 131 34.69 -5.08 1.70
C PHE A 131 35.21 -5.79 0.45
N TRP A 132 34.46 -5.74 -0.66
CA TRP A 132 34.85 -6.35 -1.93
C TRP A 132 36.11 -5.72 -2.50
N ILE A 133 36.22 -4.38 -2.50
CA ILE A 133 37.44 -3.65 -2.91
C ILE A 133 38.64 -4.10 -2.06
N ARG A 134 38.45 -4.24 -0.74
CA ARG A 134 39.52 -4.65 0.18
C ARG A 134 39.94 -6.11 -0.02
N CYS A 135 38.99 -7.01 -0.28
CA CYS A 135 39.27 -8.40 -0.64
C CYS A 135 39.97 -8.52 -2.00
N TYR A 136 39.51 -7.78 -3.01
CA TYR A 136 40.09 -7.78 -4.35
C TYR A 136 41.55 -7.29 -4.32
N HIS A 137 41.84 -6.19 -3.63
CA HIS A 137 43.22 -5.73 -3.46
C HIS A 137 44.08 -6.72 -2.67
N ARG A 138 43.53 -7.41 -1.66
CA ARG A 138 44.26 -8.44 -0.91
C ARG A 138 44.62 -9.65 -1.79
N GLN A 139 43.69 -10.14 -2.62
CA GLN A 139 43.97 -11.22 -3.58
C GLN A 139 45.01 -10.83 -4.63
N LYS A 140 44.97 -9.58 -5.12
CA LYS A 140 45.94 -9.07 -6.08
C LYS A 140 47.37 -8.96 -5.52
N ILE A 141 47.49 -8.72 -4.21
CA ILE A 141 48.78 -8.63 -3.50
C ILE A 141 49.31 -10.02 -3.13
N SER A 142 48.45 -11.03 -2.91
CA SER A 142 48.86 -12.38 -2.50
C SER A 142 49.32 -13.29 -3.64
N GLY A 143 49.26 -12.87 -4.91
CA GLY A 143 50.00 -13.53 -5.99
C GLY A 143 49.60 -14.99 -6.30
N GLU A 144 48.37 -15.41 -6.03
CA GLU A 144 47.84 -16.66 -6.60
C GLU A 144 47.38 -16.39 -8.04
N LYS A 145 48.20 -16.87 -9.00
CA LYS A 145 47.80 -17.12 -10.39
C LYS A 145 46.88 -18.33 -10.46
#